data_AF-A0A836CFF2-F1
#
_entry.id   AF-A0A836CFF2-F1
#
_cell.length_a   1.000
_cell.length_b   1.000
_cell.length_c   1.000
_cell.angle_alpha   90.00
_cell.angle_beta   90.00
_cell.angle_gamma   90.00
#
_symmetry.space_group_name_H-M   'P 1'
#
loop_
_entity.id
_entity.type
_entity.pdbx_description
1 polymer ?
#
loop_
_entity_poly.entity_id
_entity_poly.type
_entity_poly.pdbx_seq_one_letter_code
_entity_poly.pdbx_strand_id
1 'polypeptide(L)'
;MVLSSSATMVLAVNILKGGGAFPSPLGIRCGSFMFWGASVFILVWVTGTSLWVRDMLVAQWRLKTKCGYRYVEGDVQWSPSATIKYPSLCFFAGFCAGLFGVGGGIVKGPLMLEMGVHPKVASATSACMILFTSFTATTSFMVFGLLRRDYAQLMFVVGLLATFVGQVGVNYLVQRYQRSSLIIVSIGAVVALSALLMGGQSLYFLAFPRQDDESGGFCAAGE
;
A
#
# COMPACT_ATOMS: atom_id res chain seq x y z
N MET A 1 -6.65 -6.41 14.18
CA MET A 1 -8.10 -6.09 14.16
C MET A 1 -8.40 -4.94 13.19
N VAL A 2 -7.90 -3.72 13.43
CA VAL A 2 -8.18 -2.53 12.58
C VAL A 2 -7.85 -2.72 11.10
N LEU A 3 -6.71 -3.34 10.79
CA LEU A 3 -6.32 -3.62 9.40
C LEU A 3 -7.34 -4.52 8.68
N SER A 4 -7.76 -5.61 9.33
CA SER A 4 -8.72 -6.55 8.76
C SER A 4 -10.10 -5.91 8.61
N SER A 5 -10.57 -5.14 9.59
CA SER A 5 -11.86 -4.45 9.49
C SER A 5 -11.87 -3.41 8.37
N SER A 6 -10.79 -2.65 8.20
CA SER A 6 -10.70 -1.66 7.11
C SER A 6 -10.58 -2.34 5.75
N ALA A 7 -9.82 -3.44 5.62
CA ALA A 7 -9.74 -4.20 4.38
C ALA A 7 -11.09 -4.81 3.98
N THR A 8 -11.81 -5.43 4.92
CA THR A 8 -13.14 -6.00 4.66
C THR A 8 -14.15 -4.93 4.28
N MET A 9 -14.12 -3.75 4.93
CA MET A 9 -15.00 -2.64 4.60
C MET A 9 -14.74 -2.11 3.19
N VAL A 10 -13.48 -1.86 2.84
CA VAL A 10 -13.10 -1.40 1.50
C VAL A 10 -13.51 -2.42 0.44
N LEU A 11 -13.27 -3.70 0.71
CA LEU A 11 -13.68 -4.79 -0.17
C LEU A 11 -15.20 -4.83 -0.35
N ALA A 12 -15.96 -4.74 0.74
CA ALA A 12 -17.43 -4.75 0.71
C ALA A 12 -17.98 -3.58 -0.11
N VAL A 13 -17.47 -2.36 0.11
CA VAL A 13 -17.90 -1.17 -0.65
C VAL A 13 -17.49 -1.29 -2.13
N ASN A 14 -16.30 -1.80 -2.43
CA ASN A 14 -15.85 -1.99 -3.81
C ASN A 14 -16.70 -3.04 -4.55
N ILE A 15 -17.07 -4.15 -3.89
CA ILE A 15 -17.99 -5.15 -4.45
C ILE A 15 -19.39 -4.56 -4.65
N LEU A 16 -19.89 -3.81 -3.67
CA LEU A 16 -21.23 -3.21 -3.70
C LEU A 16 -21.37 -2.15 -4.81
N LYS A 17 -20.29 -1.42 -5.06
CA LYS A 17 -20.19 -0.41 -6.13
C LYS A 17 -20.32 -1.04 -7.51
N GLY A 18 -19.85 -2.28 -7.67
CA GLY A 18 -19.75 -2.96 -8.96
C GLY A 18 -18.86 -2.22 -9.95
N GLY A 19 -18.61 -2.82 -11.10
CA GLY A 19 -17.74 -2.28 -12.13
C GLY A 19 -17.98 -2.93 -13.49
N GLY A 20 -17.22 -2.52 -14.52
CA GLY A 20 -17.53 -2.87 -15.93
C GLY A 20 -17.71 -4.37 -16.23
N ALA A 21 -17.14 -5.29 -15.43
CA ALA A 21 -17.29 -6.73 -15.63
C ALA A 21 -18.43 -7.41 -14.84
N PHE A 22 -19.02 -6.75 -13.84
CA PHE A 22 -20.14 -7.28 -13.06
C PHE A 22 -21.20 -6.19 -12.85
N PRO A 23 -22.48 -6.43 -13.21
CA PRO A 23 -23.53 -5.46 -12.91
C PRO A 23 -23.54 -5.18 -11.42
N SER A 24 -23.47 -3.90 -11.05
CA SER A 24 -23.51 -3.50 -9.66
C SER A 24 -24.81 -4.01 -9.04
N PRO A 25 -24.77 -4.75 -7.91
CA PRO A 25 -25.99 -5.28 -7.28
C PRO A 25 -26.96 -4.18 -6.85
N LEU A 26 -26.49 -2.92 -6.78
CA LEU A 26 -27.28 -1.71 -6.52
C LEU A 26 -27.51 -0.80 -7.76
N GLY A 27 -27.08 -1.18 -8.97
CA GLY A 27 -27.33 -0.42 -10.20
C GLY A 27 -26.67 0.98 -10.23
N ILE A 28 -25.56 1.17 -9.51
CA ILE A 28 -24.84 2.45 -9.45
C ILE A 28 -24.19 2.74 -10.81
N ARG A 29 -24.64 3.81 -11.48
CA ARG A 29 -24.02 4.31 -12.72
C ARG A 29 -22.69 5.01 -12.44
N CYS A 30 -21.72 4.85 -13.34
CA CYS A 30 -20.46 5.59 -13.32
C CYS A 30 -20.71 7.11 -13.31
N GLY A 31 -20.06 7.83 -12.40
CA GLY A 31 -20.23 9.28 -12.23
C GLY A 31 -21.48 9.74 -11.47
N SER A 32 -22.35 8.82 -11.03
CA SER A 32 -23.54 9.16 -10.21
C SER A 32 -23.17 9.68 -8.82
N PHE A 33 -24.08 10.44 -8.19
CA PHE A 33 -23.95 10.87 -6.80
C PHE A 33 -23.66 9.69 -5.84
N MET A 34 -24.23 8.52 -6.11
CA MET A 34 -24.03 7.32 -5.30
C MET A 34 -22.61 6.73 -5.43
N PHE A 35 -21.96 6.92 -6.58
CA PHE A 35 -20.55 6.54 -6.80
C PHE A 35 -19.61 7.41 -5.96
N TRP A 36 -19.84 8.73 -5.96
CA TRP A 36 -19.08 9.68 -5.14
C TRP A 36 -19.36 9.50 -3.65
N GLY A 37 -20.62 9.22 -3.28
CA GLY A 37 -21.01 8.88 -1.91
C GLY A 37 -20.26 7.67 -1.36
N ALA A 38 -20.15 6.59 -2.14
CA ALA A 38 -19.37 5.40 -1.75
C ALA A 38 -17.86 5.70 -1.59
N SER A 39 -17.29 6.53 -2.47
CA SER A 39 -15.88 6.95 -2.36
C SER A 39 -15.63 7.83 -1.13
N VAL A 40 -16.52 8.80 -0.87
CA VAL A 40 -16.46 9.66 0.33
C VAL A 40 -16.62 8.80 1.59
N PHE A 41 -17.52 7.82 1.58
CA PHE A 41 -17.70 6.90 2.70
C PHE A 41 -16.41 6.11 3.02
N ILE A 42 -15.70 5.61 2.00
CA ILE A 42 -14.40 4.95 2.21
C ILE A 42 -13.39 5.93 2.85
N LEU A 43 -13.31 7.17 2.35
CA LEU A 43 -12.40 8.17 2.91
C LEU A 43 -12.76 8.53 4.35
N VAL A 44 -14.05 8.71 4.67
CA VAL A 44 -14.55 8.96 6.02
C VAL A 44 -14.24 7.78 6.94
N TRP A 45 -14.41 6.55 6.47
CA TRP A 45 -14.10 5.35 7.25
C TRP A 45 -12.60 5.25 7.56
N VAL A 46 -11.74 5.44 6.55
CA VAL A 46 -10.27 5.37 6.72
C VAL A 46 -9.77 6.50 7.63
N THR A 47 -10.23 7.73 7.42
CA THR A 47 -9.86 8.86 8.28
C THR A 47 -10.41 8.70 9.70
N GLY A 48 -11.66 8.25 9.85
CA GLY A 48 -12.28 7.99 11.15
C GLY A 48 -11.55 6.90 11.95
N THR A 49 -11.23 5.77 11.32
CA THR A 49 -10.43 4.71 11.97
C THR A 49 -9.02 5.18 12.31
N SER A 50 -8.39 6.01 11.46
CA SER A 50 -7.08 6.61 11.74
C SER A 50 -7.11 7.57 12.94
N LEU A 51 -8.15 8.40 13.06
CA LEU A 51 -8.34 9.30 14.20
C LEU A 51 -8.62 8.52 15.49
N TRP A 52 -9.44 7.48 15.42
CA TRP A 52 -9.72 6.60 16.55
C TRP A 52 -8.46 5.88 17.06
N VAL A 53 -7.64 5.33 16.15
CA VAL A 53 -6.36 4.72 16.51
C VAL A 53 -5.42 5.75 17.12
N ARG A 54 -5.37 6.98 16.57
CA ARG A 54 -4.57 8.06 17.16
C ARG A 54 -5.00 8.35 18.59
N ASP A 55 -6.29 8.51 18.85
CA ASP A 55 -6.79 8.84 20.18
C ASP A 55 -6.50 7.72 21.18
N MET A 56 -6.69 6.46 20.76
CA MET A 56 -6.32 5.28 21.54
C MET A 56 -4.81 5.26 21.86
N LEU A 57 -3.94 5.50 20.87
CA LEU A 57 -2.49 5.52 21.06
C LEU A 57 -2.05 6.65 21.99
N VAL A 58 -2.62 7.85 21.84
CA VAL A 58 -2.31 9.01 22.70
C VAL A 58 -2.81 8.77 24.12
N ALA A 59 -4.00 8.18 24.30
CA ALA A 59 -4.52 7.82 25.62
C ALA A 59 -3.61 6.79 26.32
N GLN A 60 -3.18 5.75 25.59
CA GLN A 60 -2.23 4.77 26.10
C GLN A 60 -0.87 5.39 26.44
N TRP A 61 -0.36 6.28 25.59
CA TRP A 61 0.89 6.99 25.84
C TRP A 61 0.80 7.85 27.11
N ARG A 62 -0.30 8.61 27.30
CA ARG A 62 -0.54 9.39 28.53
C ARG A 62 -0.56 8.50 29.78
N LEU A 63 -1.18 7.32 29.71
CA LEU A 63 -1.22 6.36 30.82
C LEU A 63 0.18 5.81 31.14
N LYS A 64 0.93 5.38 30.11
CA LYS A 64 2.30 4.86 30.25
C LYS A 64 3.25 5.90 30.85
N THR A 65 3.12 7.17 30.45
CA THR A 65 3.91 8.27 31.01
C THR A 65 3.57 8.53 32.48
N LYS A 66 2.28 8.49 32.88
CA LYS A 66 1.87 8.66 34.28
C LYS A 66 2.39 7.55 35.20
N CYS A 67 2.47 6.32 34.71
CA CYS A 67 2.98 5.18 35.47
C CYS A 67 4.51 5.04 35.43
N GLY A 68 5.24 5.95 34.78
CA GLY A 68 6.69 5.87 34.65
C GLY A 68 7.15 4.61 33.90
N TYR A 69 6.36 4.13 32.93
CA TYR A 69 6.67 2.90 32.20
C TYR A 69 8.00 3.02 31.44
N ARG A 70 8.95 2.13 31.74
CA ARG A 70 10.25 2.06 31.06
C ARG A 70 10.10 1.29 29.75
N TYR A 71 10.24 1.99 28.63
CA TYR A 71 10.21 1.37 27.31
C TYR A 71 11.38 0.39 27.13
N VAL A 72 11.10 -0.78 26.57
CA VAL A 72 12.12 -1.77 26.23
C VAL A 72 12.76 -1.38 24.90
N GLU A 73 14.02 -1.77 24.69
CA GLU A 73 14.71 -1.57 23.41
C GLU A 73 13.94 -2.25 22.28
N GLY A 74 13.39 -1.46 21.35
CA GLY A 74 12.51 -1.94 20.28
C GLY A 74 11.05 -1.50 20.37
N ASP A 75 10.63 -0.89 21.50
CA ASP A 75 9.28 -0.37 21.68
C ASP A 75 9.07 1.00 21.01
N VAL A 76 7.99 1.12 20.24
CA VAL A 76 7.64 2.40 19.60
C VAL A 76 7.03 3.36 20.61
N GLN A 77 7.62 4.56 20.71
CA GLN A 77 7.10 5.65 21.52
C GLN A 77 6.13 6.52 20.72
N TRP A 78 4.84 6.28 20.89
CA TRP A 78 3.77 7.04 20.22
C TRP A 78 3.51 8.39 20.87
N SER A 79 4.42 9.35 20.68
CA SER A 79 4.22 10.73 21.12
C SER A 79 3.13 11.44 20.30
N PRO A 80 2.47 12.48 20.84
CA PRO A 80 1.43 13.21 20.11
C PRO A 80 1.91 13.75 18.75
N SER A 81 3.18 14.14 18.64
CA SER A 81 3.78 14.62 17.40
C SER A 81 4.12 13.48 16.45
N ALA A 82 4.63 12.35 16.96
CA ALA A 82 4.96 11.17 16.16
C ALA A 82 3.71 10.60 15.46
N THR A 83 2.60 10.51 16.19
CA THR A 83 1.32 9.98 15.66
C THR A 83 0.74 10.80 14.51
N ILE A 84 1.19 12.04 14.29
CA ILE A 84 0.78 12.87 13.15
C ILE A 84 1.82 12.83 12.03
N LYS A 85 3.11 12.97 12.37
CA LYS A 85 4.22 13.02 11.40
C LYS A 85 4.33 11.73 10.58
N TYR A 86 4.21 10.57 11.24
CA TYR A 86 4.39 9.28 10.56
C TYR A 86 3.25 8.98 9.56
N PRO A 87 1.96 9.13 9.91
CA PRO A 87 0.87 8.95 8.94
C PRO A 87 0.88 9.99 7.81
N SER A 88 1.23 11.25 8.09
CA SER A 88 1.33 12.26 7.03
C SER A 88 2.41 11.92 6.02
N LEU A 89 3.59 11.48 6.49
CA LEU A 89 4.67 11.06 5.59
C LEU A 89 4.25 9.84 4.76
N CYS A 90 3.62 8.84 5.39
CA CYS A 90 3.04 7.69 4.68
C CYS A 90 1.98 8.08 3.65
N PHE A 91 1.14 9.08 3.94
CA PHE A 91 0.11 9.55 3.02
C PHE A 91 0.73 10.20 1.79
N PHE A 92 1.65 11.14 1.95
CA PHE A 92 2.32 11.78 0.82
C PHE A 92 3.16 10.78 0.01
N ALA A 93 3.90 9.92 0.71
CA ALA A 93 4.71 8.91 0.03
C ALA A 93 3.83 7.87 -0.69
N GLY A 94 2.69 7.50 -0.12
CA GLY A 94 1.69 6.65 -0.77
C GLY A 94 1.00 7.32 -1.95
N PHE A 95 0.70 8.62 -1.85
CA PHE A 95 0.15 9.43 -2.95
C PHE A 95 1.13 9.47 -4.12
N CYS A 96 2.40 9.80 -3.88
CA CYS A 96 3.44 9.77 -4.89
C CYS A 96 3.66 8.35 -5.44
N ALA A 97 3.74 7.33 -4.58
CA ALA A 97 3.90 5.94 -5.03
C ALA A 97 2.70 5.44 -5.85
N GLY A 98 1.50 5.97 -5.61
CA GLY A 98 0.31 5.72 -6.42
C GLY A 98 0.42 6.37 -7.80
N LEU A 99 0.91 7.62 -7.88
CA LEU A 99 1.15 8.31 -9.15
C LEU A 99 2.19 7.59 -10.03
N PHE A 100 3.25 7.06 -9.42
CA PHE A 100 4.30 6.33 -10.13
C PHE A 100 4.01 4.83 -10.31
N GLY A 101 2.91 4.31 -9.76
CA GLY A 101 2.56 2.88 -9.84
C GLY A 101 3.49 1.94 -9.06
N VAL A 102 4.35 2.48 -8.18
CA VAL A 102 5.39 1.74 -7.43
C VAL A 102 4.83 1.03 -6.19
N GLY A 103 3.67 1.45 -5.69
CA GLY A 103 3.03 0.89 -4.50
C GLY A 103 3.71 1.32 -3.18
N GLY A 104 2.92 1.80 -2.21
CA GLY A 104 3.43 2.44 -0.99
C GLY A 104 4.18 1.52 0.01
N GLY A 105 4.33 0.22 -0.28
CA GLY A 105 4.98 -0.75 0.60
C GLY A 105 6.47 -0.48 0.81
N ILE A 106 7.13 0.13 -0.18
CA ILE A 106 8.56 0.49 -0.15
C ILE A 106 8.88 1.46 1.00
N VAL A 107 7.96 2.37 1.32
CA VAL A 107 8.17 3.43 2.33
C VAL A 107 8.00 2.89 3.74
N LYS A 108 7.14 1.88 3.91
CA LYS A 108 6.76 1.36 5.22
C LYS A 108 7.89 0.60 5.92
N GLY A 109 8.72 -0.10 5.15
CA GLY A 109 9.90 -0.81 5.65
C GLY A 109 10.88 0.08 6.43
N PRO A 110 11.48 1.11 5.79
CA PRO A 110 12.42 2.00 6.45
C PRO A 110 11.77 2.81 7.58
N LEU A 111 10.50 3.19 7.44
CA LEU A 111 9.78 3.91 8.50
C LEU A 111 9.67 3.10 9.80
N MET A 112 9.42 1.79 9.70
CA MET A 112 9.36 0.93 10.89
C MET A 112 10.73 0.76 11.55
N LEU A 113 11.81 0.77 10.77
CA LEU A 113 13.17 0.74 11.29
C LEU A 113 13.55 2.05 11.98
N GLU A 114 13.13 3.20 11.44
CA GLU A 114 13.34 4.52 12.06
C GLU A 114 12.58 4.65 13.40
N MET A 115 11.39 4.05 13.48
CA MET A 115 10.63 3.95 14.74
C MET A 115 11.27 2.99 15.77
N GLY A 116 12.39 2.35 15.43
CA GLY A 116 13.12 1.44 16.31
C GLY A 116 12.51 0.04 16.41
N VAL A 117 11.54 -0.32 15.58
CA VAL A 117 10.90 -1.65 15.65
C VAL A 117 11.89 -2.73 15.26
N HIS A 118 11.91 -3.82 16.03
CA HIS A 118 12.73 -4.98 15.71
C HIS A 118 12.42 -5.48 14.27
N PRO A 119 13.44 -5.63 13.39
CA PRO A 119 13.24 -5.90 11.96
C PRO A 119 12.43 -7.17 11.68
N LYS A 120 12.59 -8.21 12.50
CA LYS A 120 11.78 -9.45 12.41
C LYS A 120 10.28 -9.21 12.56
N VAL A 121 9.86 -8.40 13.53
CA VAL A 121 8.43 -8.09 13.78
C VAL A 121 7.91 -7.13 12.72
N ALA A 122 8.73 -6.14 12.33
CA ALA A 122 8.38 -5.19 11.27
C ALA A 122 8.15 -5.87 9.92
N SER A 123 9.02 -6.82 9.56
CA SER A 123 8.90 -7.61 8.34
C SER A 123 7.64 -8.47 8.33
N ALA A 124 7.38 -9.24 9.41
CA ALA A 124 6.18 -10.08 9.51
C ALA A 124 4.89 -9.25 9.44
N THR A 125 4.86 -8.12 10.14
CA THR A 125 3.72 -7.19 10.13
C THR A 125 3.50 -6.61 8.74
N SER A 126 4.57 -6.16 8.07
CA SER A 126 4.49 -5.59 6.73
C SER A 126 4.04 -6.61 5.69
N ALA A 127 4.55 -7.84 5.74
CA ALA A 127 4.11 -8.94 4.87
C ALA A 127 2.61 -9.24 5.04
N CYS A 128 2.13 -9.32 6.27
CA CYS A 128 0.71 -9.47 6.56
C CYS A 128 -0.12 -8.31 5.98
N MET A 129 0.35 -7.07 6.15
CA MET A 129 -0.35 -5.90 5.58
C MET A 129 -0.40 -5.94 4.05
N ILE A 130 0.73 -6.29 3.41
CA ILE A 130 0.82 -6.40 1.94
C ILE A 130 -0.16 -7.46 1.44
N LEU A 131 -0.23 -8.64 2.06
CA LEU A 131 -1.15 -9.70 1.66
C LEU A 131 -2.61 -9.23 1.67
N PHE A 132 -3.06 -8.58 2.75
CA PHE A 132 -4.43 -8.05 2.83
C PHE A 132 -4.68 -6.94 1.82
N THR A 133 -3.74 -6.02 1.63
CA THR A 133 -3.89 -4.92 0.66
C THR A 133 -3.89 -5.42 -0.78
N SER A 134 -3.02 -6.38 -1.13
CA SER A 134 -2.95 -6.97 -2.46
C SER A 134 -4.21 -7.78 -2.76
N PHE A 135 -4.70 -8.58 -1.82
CA PHE A 135 -5.97 -9.30 -1.97
C PHE A 135 -7.15 -8.34 -2.23
N THR A 136 -7.21 -7.24 -1.46
CA THR A 136 -8.25 -6.22 -1.61
C THR A 136 -8.13 -5.52 -2.97
N ALA A 137 -6.91 -5.15 -3.39
CA ALA A 137 -6.65 -4.51 -4.67
C ALA A 137 -6.98 -5.43 -5.85
N THR A 138 -6.48 -6.67 -5.86
CA THR A 138 -6.76 -7.66 -6.90
C THR A 138 -8.26 -7.89 -7.04
N THR A 139 -8.98 -8.07 -5.93
CA THR A 139 -10.44 -8.24 -5.98
C THR A 139 -11.13 -7.00 -6.52
N SER A 140 -10.68 -5.81 -6.14
CA SER A 140 -11.23 -4.56 -6.68
C SER A 140 -11.02 -4.45 -8.19
N PHE A 141 -9.81 -4.73 -8.69
CA PHE A 141 -9.52 -4.73 -10.13
C PHE A 141 -10.30 -5.80 -10.91
N MET A 142 -10.55 -6.97 -10.30
CA MET A 142 -11.42 -7.99 -10.89
C MET A 142 -12.88 -7.53 -10.98
N VAL A 143 -13.40 -6.85 -9.95
CA VAL A 143 -14.77 -6.27 -9.97
C VAL A 143 -14.91 -5.18 -11.04
N PHE A 144 -13.87 -4.35 -11.22
CA PHE A 144 -13.88 -3.31 -12.25
C PHE A 144 -13.72 -3.83 -13.68
N GLY A 145 -13.35 -5.10 -13.89
CA GLY A 145 -13.19 -5.67 -15.23
C GLY A 145 -11.96 -5.19 -15.99
N LEU A 146 -11.10 -4.40 -15.35
CA LEU A 146 -9.87 -3.85 -15.93
C LEU A 146 -8.77 -4.93 -16.09
N LEU A 147 -9.00 -6.14 -15.57
CA LEU A 147 -8.01 -7.20 -15.50
C LEU A 147 -8.29 -8.29 -16.55
N ARG A 148 -7.44 -8.34 -17.58
CA ARG A 148 -7.44 -9.43 -18.57
C ARG A 148 -6.89 -10.71 -17.91
N ARG A 149 -7.75 -11.72 -17.73
CA ARG A 149 -7.47 -12.93 -16.93
C ARG A 149 -6.23 -13.70 -17.39
N ASP A 150 -5.98 -13.76 -18.70
CA ASP A 150 -4.84 -14.48 -19.27
C ASP A 150 -3.49 -13.88 -18.82
N TYR A 151 -3.39 -12.54 -18.85
CA TYR A 151 -2.20 -11.83 -18.39
C TYR A 151 -2.08 -11.87 -16.86
N ALA A 152 -3.20 -11.83 -16.14
CA ALA A 152 -3.20 -11.85 -14.68
C ALA A 152 -2.59 -13.14 -14.12
N GLN A 153 -2.95 -14.29 -14.67
CA GLN A 153 -2.42 -15.58 -14.23
C GLN A 153 -0.92 -15.70 -14.51
N LEU A 154 -0.48 -15.27 -15.69
CA LEU A 154 0.93 -15.30 -16.06
C LEU A 154 1.78 -14.37 -15.17
N MET A 155 1.32 -13.13 -14.96
CA MET A 155 1.97 -12.17 -14.06
C MET A 155 1.96 -12.64 -12.60
N PHE A 156 0.94 -13.35 -12.16
CA PHE A 156 0.89 -13.94 -10.82
C PHE A 156 1.99 -14.99 -10.61
N VAL A 157 2.18 -15.90 -11.57
CA VAL A 157 3.24 -16.92 -11.49
C VAL A 157 4.63 -16.29 -11.55
N VAL A 158 4.87 -15.38 -12.50
CA VAL A 158 6.15 -14.67 -12.61
C VAL A 158 6.43 -13.85 -11.35
N GLY A 159 5.42 -13.15 -10.81
CA GLY A 159 5.53 -12.38 -9.58
C GLY A 159 5.83 -13.24 -8.35
N LEU A 160 5.21 -14.41 -8.23
CA LEU A 160 5.51 -15.37 -7.16
C LEU A 160 6.96 -15.86 -7.24
N LEU A 161 7.42 -16.27 -8.43
CA LEU A 161 8.79 -16.74 -8.62
C LEU A 161 9.80 -15.62 -8.34
N ALA A 162 9.58 -14.42 -8.87
CA ALA A 162 10.44 -13.26 -8.65
C ALA A 162 10.49 -12.87 -7.17
N THR A 163 9.35 -12.87 -6.47
CA THR A 163 9.28 -12.57 -5.03
C THR A 163 9.99 -13.64 -4.22
N PHE A 164 9.81 -14.92 -4.56
CA PHE A 164 10.48 -16.02 -3.87
C PHE A 164 12.00 -15.92 -3.99
N VAL A 165 12.50 -15.74 -5.23
CA VAL A 165 13.94 -15.57 -5.50
C VAL A 165 14.49 -14.31 -4.82
N GLY A 166 13.76 -13.19 -4.90
CA GLY A 166 14.15 -11.93 -4.26
C GLY A 166 14.21 -12.05 -2.73
N GLN A 167 13.20 -12.67 -2.11
CA GLN A 167 13.14 -12.83 -0.66
C GLN A 167 14.23 -13.77 -0.14
N VAL A 168 14.50 -14.86 -0.85
CA VAL A 168 15.62 -15.77 -0.52
C VAL A 168 16.95 -15.06 -0.68
N GLY A 169 17.14 -14.31 -1.78
CA GLY A 169 18.37 -13.54 -2.04
C GLY A 169 18.64 -12.49 -0.97
N VAL A 170 17.63 -11.69 -0.61
CA VAL A 170 17.76 -10.67 0.45
C VAL A 170 18.00 -11.32 1.81
N ASN A 171 17.29 -12.40 2.16
CA ASN A 171 17.52 -13.09 3.43
C ASN A 171 18.92 -13.69 3.52
N TYR A 172 19.42 -14.29 2.43
CA TYR A 172 20.79 -14.80 2.36
C TYR A 172 21.82 -13.68 2.53
N LEU A 173 21.61 -12.54 1.87
CA LEU A 173 22.49 -11.37 1.98
C LEU A 173 22.49 -10.81 3.41
N VAL A 174 21.32 -10.66 4.03
CA VAL A 174 21.19 -10.17 5.41
C VAL A 174 21.88 -11.12 6.41
N GLN A 175 21.71 -12.44 6.23
CA GLN A 175 22.36 -13.43 7.10
C GLN A 175 23.88 -13.42 6.98
N ARG A 176 24.42 -13.25 5.77
CA ARG A 176 25.87 -13.25 5.53
C ARG A 176 26.57 -12.02 6.11
N TYR A 177 25.94 -10.87 6.07
CA TYR A 177 26.58 -9.61 6.46
C TYR A 177 26.18 -9.08 7.86
N GLN A 178 25.10 -9.58 8.50
CA GLN A 178 24.70 -9.23 9.89
C GLN A 178 24.58 -7.71 10.21
N ARG A 179 24.41 -6.84 9.20
CA ARG A 179 24.28 -5.39 9.40
C ARG A 179 22.88 -4.90 9.02
N SER A 180 22.19 -4.24 9.95
CA SER A 180 20.86 -3.65 9.74
C SER A 180 20.82 -2.58 8.64
N SER A 181 21.96 -1.95 8.34
CA SER A 181 22.08 -0.94 7.27
C SER A 181 21.84 -1.53 5.87
N LEU A 182 22.07 -2.82 5.65
CA LEU A 182 21.90 -3.45 4.33
C LEU A 182 20.44 -3.54 3.89
N ILE A 183 19.51 -3.60 4.84
CA ILE A 183 18.07 -3.58 4.54
C ILE A 183 17.72 -2.23 3.91
N ILE A 184 18.17 -1.12 4.52
CA ILE A 184 17.90 0.24 4.02
C ILE A 184 18.58 0.46 2.66
N VAL A 185 19.83 0.01 2.50
CA VAL A 185 20.56 0.10 1.22
C VAL A 185 19.87 -0.70 0.12
N SER A 186 19.37 -1.91 0.41
CA SER A 186 18.66 -2.72 -0.58
C SER A 186 17.36 -2.05 -1.05
N ILE A 187 16.58 -1.47 -0.14
CA ILE A 187 15.36 -0.75 -0.46
C ILE A 187 15.69 0.51 -1.28
N GLY A 188 16.71 1.27 -0.86
CA GLY A 188 17.18 2.45 -1.60
C GLY A 188 17.65 2.12 -3.02
N ALA A 189 18.37 1.00 -3.21
CA ALA A 189 18.82 0.55 -4.52
C ALA A 189 17.64 0.17 -5.44
N VAL A 190 16.64 -0.54 -4.91
CA VAL A 190 15.43 -0.89 -5.68
C VAL A 190 14.64 0.36 -6.08
N VAL A 191 14.54 1.35 -5.21
CA VAL A 191 13.87 2.64 -5.52
C VAL A 191 14.64 3.41 -6.58
N ALA A 192 15.95 3.53 -6.44
CA ALA A 192 16.80 4.23 -7.40
C ALA A 192 16.73 3.56 -8.78
N LEU A 193 16.83 2.23 -8.83
CA LEU A 193 16.72 1.48 -10.07
C LEU A 193 15.34 1.67 -10.72
N SER A 194 14.26 1.56 -9.94
CA SER A 194 12.89 1.80 -10.43
C SER A 194 12.71 3.22 -11.00
N ALA A 195 13.24 4.23 -10.29
CA ALA A 195 13.18 5.62 -10.72
C ALA A 195 13.98 5.86 -12.02
N LEU A 196 15.16 5.25 -12.14
CA LEU A 196 15.98 5.34 -13.36
C LEU A 196 15.31 4.64 -14.55
N LEU A 197 14.72 3.46 -14.34
CA LEU A 197 14.03 2.72 -15.40
C LEU A 197 12.78 3.47 -15.88
N MET A 198 11.94 3.95 -14.96
CA MET A 198 10.76 4.75 -15.32
C MET A 198 11.15 6.08 -15.98
N GLY A 199 12.18 6.76 -15.45
CA GLY A 199 12.73 7.98 -16.04
C GLY A 199 13.26 7.73 -17.46
N GLY A 200 13.95 6.59 -17.66
CA GLY A 200 14.43 6.15 -18.97
C GLY A 200 13.30 5.86 -19.94
N GLN A 201 12.24 5.15 -19.52
CA GLN A 201 11.06 4.92 -20.36
C GLN A 201 10.35 6.22 -20.73
N SER A 202 10.24 7.16 -19.80
CA SER A 202 9.64 8.47 -20.03
C SER A 202 10.43 9.28 -21.06
N LEU A 203 11.77 9.32 -20.93
CA LEU A 203 12.66 9.96 -21.91
C LEU A 203 12.60 9.28 -23.29
N TYR A 204 12.54 7.95 -23.32
CA TYR A 204 12.39 7.20 -24.58
C TYR A 204 11.06 7.51 -25.27
N PHE A 205 9.96 7.60 -24.51
CA PHE A 205 8.65 7.98 -25.04
C PHE A 205 8.63 9.41 -25.60
N LEU A 206 9.35 10.35 -24.98
CA LEU A 206 9.52 11.71 -25.50
C LEU A 206 10.43 11.76 -26.74
N ALA A 207 11.42 10.87 -26.84
CA ALA A 207 12.32 10.79 -27.98
C ALA A 207 11.70 10.07 -29.19
N PHE A 208 10.81 9.10 -28.97
CA PHE A 208 10.08 8.35 -29.99
C PHE A 208 8.58 8.35 -29.67
N PRO A 209 7.85 9.43 -30.00
CA PRO A 209 6.41 9.49 -29.76
C PRO A 209 5.71 8.39 -30.56
N ARG A 210 5.17 7.39 -29.86
CA ARG A 210 4.36 6.33 -30.45
C ARG A 210 2.92 6.82 -30.52
N GLN A 211 2.36 6.86 -31.72
CA GLN A 211 0.96 7.20 -31.97
C GLN A 211 0.11 5.92 -31.91
N ASP A 212 -0.19 5.45 -30.70
CA ASP A 212 -1.18 4.38 -30.47
C ASP A 212 -2.05 4.74 -29.25
N ASP A 213 -3.21 5.29 -29.60
CA ASP A 213 -4.57 5.28 -29.05
C ASP A 213 -4.97 5.13 -27.58
N GLU A 214 -6.02 5.91 -27.33
CA GLU A 214 -7.09 5.84 -26.34
C GLU A 214 -6.69 5.87 -24.86
N SER A 215 -6.86 7.07 -24.32
CA SER A 215 -7.23 7.33 -22.94
C SER A 215 -8.38 6.42 -22.50
N GLY A 216 -8.03 5.24 -21.99
CA GLY A 216 -8.92 4.38 -21.22
C GLY A 216 -9.31 5.08 -19.93
N GLY A 217 -10.26 6.01 -20.02
CA GLY A 217 -10.93 6.56 -18.85
C GLY A 217 -11.56 5.42 -18.07
N PHE A 218 -11.58 5.53 -16.74
CA PHE A 218 -12.21 4.56 -15.82
C PHE A 218 -13.67 4.21 -16.15
N CYS A 219 -14.31 4.94 -17.06
CA CYS A 219 -15.69 4.76 -17.50
C CYS A 219 -15.86 4.28 -18.96
N ALA A 220 -14.80 4.17 -19.76
CA ALA A 220 -14.92 3.90 -21.21
C ALA A 220 -14.95 2.40 -21.58
N ALA A 221 -14.63 1.49 -20.66
CA ALA A 221 -14.53 0.05 -20.94
C ALA A 221 -15.87 -0.71 -20.85
N GLY A 222 -17.01 -0.03 -20.98
CA GLY A 222 -18.32 -0.58 -20.62
C GLY A 222 -19.49 -0.26 -21.56
N GLU A 223 -19.23 0.21 -22.77
CA GLU A 223 -20.25 0.25 -23.83
C GLU A 223 -19.90 -0.74 -24.96
#